data_AF-A0A0M1GFE7-F1
#
_entry.id   AF-A0A0M1GFE7-F1
#
_cell.length_a   1.000
_cell.length_b   1.000
_cell.length_c   1.000
_cell.angle_alpha   90.00
_cell.angle_beta   90.00
_cell.angle_gamma   90.00
#
_symmetry.space_group_name_H-M   'P 1'
#
loop_
_entity.id
_entity.type
_entity.pdbx_description
1 polymer ?
#
loop_
_entity_poly.entity_id
_entity_poly.type
_entity_poly.pdbx_seq_one_letter_code
_entity_poly.pdbx_strand_id
1 'polypeptide(L)'
;MTTICFGKPYSYVAEFQKPYSLGHTDSKQRWIDLSKCGVKYGDIYLDSAWDEAIIDPTSFKIDMKKRQNLLNKFYQCMENKGYIRIKHCGRKNSTSDKGLCNE
;
A
#
# COMPACT_ATOMS: atom_id res chain seq x y z
N MET A 1 27.77 -8.01 16.71
CA MET A 1 26.41 -7.62 16.29
C MET A 1 26.54 -6.48 15.29
N THR A 2 26.42 -6.77 14.00
CA THR A 2 26.46 -5.73 12.96
C THR A 2 25.18 -4.91 13.06
N THR A 3 25.31 -3.68 13.54
CA THR A 3 24.25 -2.67 13.48
C THR A 3 23.95 -2.43 12.01
N ILE A 4 22.91 -3.09 11.47
CA ILE A 4 22.43 -2.81 10.12
C ILE A 4 21.75 -1.43 10.20
N CYS A 5 22.55 -0.37 10.02
CA CYS A 5 22.09 1.01 10.04
C CYS A 5 21.19 1.34 8.84
N PHE A 6 21.22 0.51 7.79
CA PHE A 6 20.53 0.77 6.53
C PHE A 6 19.61 -0.41 6.17
N GLY A 7 18.51 -0.54 6.92
CA GLY A 7 17.43 -1.48 6.58
C GLY A 7 16.80 -1.20 5.22
N LYS A 8 15.82 -2.02 4.81
CA LYS A 8 15.08 -1.83 3.55
C LYS A 8 13.74 -1.11 3.79
N PRO A 9 13.28 -0.25 2.87
CA PRO A 9 11.94 0.32 2.99
C PRO A 9 10.87 -0.78 2.90
N TYR A 10 9.76 -0.60 3.61
CA TYR A 10 8.54 -1.37 3.40
C TYR A 10 7.86 -0.94 2.09
N SER A 11 7.21 -1.89 1.43
CA SER A 11 6.32 -1.64 0.30
C SER A 11 5.07 -0.88 0.75
N TYR A 12 4.41 -0.20 -0.19
CA TYR A 12 3.13 0.47 0.11
C TYR A 12 2.04 -0.52 0.53
N VAL A 13 2.12 -1.76 0.02
CA VAL A 13 1.28 -2.88 0.43
C VAL A 13 1.39 -3.13 1.94
N ALA A 14 2.59 -3.09 2.50
CA ALA A 14 2.84 -3.38 3.92
C ALA A 14 2.30 -2.30 4.86
N GLU A 15 2.04 -1.09 4.35
CA GLU A 15 1.40 -0.02 5.12
C GLU A 15 -0.05 -0.36 5.50
N PHE A 16 -0.71 -1.27 4.76
CA PHE A 16 -2.06 -1.72 5.08
C PHE A 16 -2.03 -2.84 6.12
N GLN A 17 -2.57 -2.56 7.29
CA GLN A 17 -2.55 -3.45 8.45
C GLN A 17 -3.94 -3.61 9.04
N LYS A 18 -4.24 -4.77 9.61
CA LYS A 18 -5.40 -4.92 10.49
C LYS A 18 -5.07 -4.32 11.86
N PRO A 19 -5.94 -3.49 12.44
CA PRO A 19 -5.64 -2.80 13.70
C PRO A 19 -5.36 -3.76 14.87
N TYR A 20 -5.94 -4.97 14.85
CA TYR A 20 -5.75 -5.99 15.87
C TYR A 20 -4.55 -6.92 15.63
N SER A 21 -3.83 -6.76 14.51
CA SER A 21 -2.66 -7.59 14.17
C SER A 21 -1.56 -6.76 13.49
N LEU A 22 -1.28 -5.56 14.02
CA LEU A 22 -0.18 -4.72 13.53
C LEU A 22 1.14 -5.49 13.53
N GLY A 23 1.90 -5.40 12.45
CA GLY A 23 3.15 -6.15 12.27
C GLY A 23 2.97 -7.66 12.04
N HIS A 24 1.73 -8.16 12.06
CA HIS A 24 1.41 -9.58 11.92
C HIS A 24 0.19 -9.82 11.02
N THR A 25 -0.19 -8.82 10.21
CA THR A 25 -1.30 -8.94 9.27
C THR A 25 -0.98 -10.02 8.25
N ASP A 26 -1.90 -10.97 8.03
CA ASP A 26 -1.72 -12.01 7.01
C ASP A 26 -1.46 -11.36 5.64
N SER A 27 -0.24 -11.51 5.14
CA SER A 27 0.20 -10.85 3.92
C SER A 27 -0.41 -11.46 2.67
N LYS A 28 -0.73 -12.77 2.68
CA LYS A 28 -1.41 -13.43 1.57
C LYS A 28 -2.84 -12.95 1.47
N GLN A 29 -3.56 -12.91 2.59
CA GLN A 29 -4.92 -12.39 2.63
C GLN A 29 -4.96 -10.90 2.28
N ARG A 30 -3.99 -10.12 2.75
CA ARG A 30 -3.86 -8.70 2.37
C ARG A 30 -3.70 -8.51 0.87
N TRP A 31 -2.88 -9.32 0.20
CA TRP A 31 -2.77 -9.28 -1.27
C TRP A 31 -4.07 -9.62 -1.98
N ILE A 32 -4.78 -10.66 -1.53
CA ILE A 32 -6.10 -11.03 -2.07
C ILE A 32 -7.07 -9.85 -1.95
N ASP A 33 -7.07 -9.18 -0.81
CA ASP A 33 -7.95 -8.05 -0.53
C ASP A 33 -7.59 -6.80 -1.34
N LEU A 34 -6.31 -6.49 -1.48
CA LEU A 34 -5.81 -5.44 -2.38
C LEU A 34 -6.23 -5.71 -3.82
N SER A 35 -6.13 -6.94 -4.29
CA SER A 35 -6.57 -7.30 -5.65
C SER A 35 -8.07 -7.18 -5.85
N LYS A 36 -8.87 -7.52 -4.83
CA LYS A 36 -10.32 -7.24 -4.84
C LYS A 36 -10.63 -5.74 -4.86
N CYS A 37 -9.71 -4.89 -4.41
CA CYS A 37 -9.83 -3.44 -4.47
C CYS A 37 -9.20 -2.80 -5.72
N GLY A 38 -8.81 -3.61 -6.72
CA GLY A 38 -8.35 -3.14 -8.03
C GLY A 38 -6.83 -3.12 -8.24
N VAL A 39 -6.04 -3.56 -7.25
CA VAL A 39 -4.57 -3.63 -7.38
C VAL A 39 -4.15 -4.92 -8.10
N LYS A 40 -3.28 -4.82 -9.10
CA LYS A 40 -2.69 -5.99 -9.76
C LYS A 40 -1.75 -6.72 -8.78
N TYR A 41 -1.85 -8.04 -8.73
CA TYR A 41 -0.99 -8.84 -7.86
C TYR A 41 0.49 -8.60 -8.19
N GLY A 42 1.30 -8.33 -7.16
CA GLY A 42 2.72 -8.01 -7.32
C GLY A 42 3.04 -6.53 -7.52
N ASP A 43 2.03 -5.67 -7.68
CA ASP A 43 2.23 -4.22 -7.70
C ASP A 43 2.45 -3.68 -6.27
N ILE A 44 3.72 -3.62 -5.87
CA ILE A 44 4.14 -3.18 -4.54
C ILE A 44 3.98 -1.67 -4.29
N TYR A 45 3.75 -0.89 -5.36
CA TYR A 45 3.56 0.57 -5.32
C TYR A 45 2.09 0.97 -5.37
N LEU A 46 1.21 0.03 -5.74
CA LEU A 46 -0.24 0.18 -5.86
C LEU A 46 -0.69 1.07 -7.02
N ASP A 47 0.22 1.38 -7.94
CA ASP A 47 -0.04 2.27 -9.08
C ASP A 47 -1.22 1.78 -9.94
N SER A 48 -1.36 0.47 -10.10
CA SER A 48 -2.45 -0.17 -10.82
C SER A 48 -3.85 0.14 -10.28
N ALA A 49 -4.00 0.59 -9.03
CA ALA A 49 -5.29 1.03 -8.49
C ALA A 49 -5.77 2.38 -9.08
N TRP A 50 -4.89 3.13 -9.74
CA TRP A 50 -5.21 4.43 -10.33
C TRP A 50 -4.55 4.71 -11.68
N ASP A 51 -3.75 3.78 -12.22
CA ASP A 51 -3.09 3.93 -13.53
C ASP A 51 -4.08 4.01 -14.71
N GLU A 52 -5.30 3.47 -14.58
CA GLU A 52 -6.37 3.71 -15.57
C GLU A 52 -6.82 5.19 -15.66
N ALA A 53 -6.26 6.08 -14.83
CA ALA A 53 -6.52 7.51 -14.89
C ALA A 53 -5.75 8.27 -15.98
N ILE A 54 -4.84 7.64 -16.74
CA ILE A 54 -3.76 8.40 -17.38
C ILE A 54 -3.57 7.90 -18.81
N ILE A 55 -4.32 8.40 -19.77
CA ILE A 55 -4.07 9.68 -20.46
C ILE A 55 -5.37 10.12 -21.12
N ASP A 56 -5.79 11.38 -20.97
CA ASP A 56 -6.73 11.96 -21.95
C ASP A 56 -6.04 11.93 -23.33
N PRO A 57 -6.53 11.14 -24.30
CA PRO A 57 -5.86 10.94 -25.59
C PRO A 57 -5.69 12.25 -26.37
N THR A 58 -6.43 13.29 -25.97
CA THR A 58 -6.43 14.62 -26.58
C THR A 58 -5.44 15.57 -25.93
N SER A 59 -5.26 15.50 -24.60
CA SER A 59 -4.44 16.47 -23.86
C SER A 59 -3.14 15.92 -23.29
N PHE A 60 -2.92 14.60 -23.32
CA PHE A 60 -1.79 13.92 -22.68
C PHE A 60 -1.64 14.24 -21.19
N LYS A 61 -2.71 14.76 -20.56
CA LYS A 61 -2.73 15.11 -19.15
C LYS A 61 -3.37 14.00 -18.33
N ILE A 62 -2.90 13.91 -17.10
CA ILE A 62 -3.54 13.13 -16.04
C ILE A 62 -4.81 13.85 -15.65
N ASP A 63 -5.94 13.18 -15.74
CA ASP A 63 -7.15 13.65 -15.07
C ASP A 63 -6.97 13.46 -13.55
N MET A 64 -6.50 14.52 -12.89
CA MET A 64 -6.24 14.53 -11.44
C MET A 64 -7.51 14.27 -10.64
N LYS A 65 -8.69 14.68 -11.13
CA LYS A 65 -9.98 14.44 -10.46
C LYS A 65 -10.36 12.97 -10.56
N LYS A 66 -10.23 12.36 -11.74
CA LYS A 66 -10.45 10.92 -11.92
C LYS A 66 -9.47 10.11 -11.07
N ARG A 67 -8.19 10.48 -11.07
CA ARG A 67 -7.17 9.83 -10.24
C ARG A 67 -7.52 9.90 -8.75
N GLN A 68 -7.90 11.07 -8.24
CA GLN A 68 -8.29 11.24 -6.85
C GLN A 68 -9.53 10.39 -6.51
N ASN A 69 -10.51 10.30 -7.41
CA ASN A 69 -11.69 9.46 -7.22
C ASN A 69 -11.34 7.97 -7.15
N LEU A 70 -10.41 7.49 -7.99
CA LEU A 70 -9.93 6.10 -7.95
C LEU A 70 -9.18 5.81 -6.64
N LEU A 71 -8.27 6.71 -6.24
CA LEU A 71 -7.59 6.64 -4.95
C LEU A 71 -8.57 6.55 -3.78
N ASN A 72 -9.58 7.42 -3.75
CA ASN A 72 -10.59 7.43 -2.68
C ASN A 72 -11.37 6.11 -2.65
N LYS A 73 -11.80 5.59 -3.81
CA LYS A 73 -12.48 4.29 -3.91
C LYS A 73 -11.61 3.15 -3.40
N PHE A 74 -10.33 3.15 -3.75
CA PHE A 74 -9.37 2.16 -3.28
C PHE A 74 -9.23 2.19 -1.76
N TYR A 75 -8.99 3.37 -1.17
CA TYR A 75 -8.86 3.50 0.29
C TYR A 75 -10.14 3.09 1.01
N GLN A 76 -11.31 3.52 0.53
CA GLN A 76 -12.61 3.10 1.08
C GLN A 76 -12.81 1.59 1.00
N CYS A 77 -12.39 0.95 -0.09
CA CYS A 77 -12.45 -0.51 -0.22
C CYS A 77 -11.59 -1.22 0.84
N MET A 78 -10.37 -0.72 1.08
CA MET A 78 -9.48 -1.27 2.10
C MET A 78 -10.02 -1.04 3.52
N GLU A 79 -10.57 0.14 3.79
CA GLU A 79 -11.23 0.48 5.07
C GLU A 79 -12.45 -0.42 5.34
N ASN A 80 -13.31 -0.65 4.34
CA ASN A 80 -14.46 -1.54 4.44
C ASN A 80 -14.07 -2.99 4.71
N LYS A 81 -12.88 -3.39 4.27
CA LYS A 81 -12.30 -4.69 4.60
C LYS A 81 -11.68 -4.72 5.98
N GLY A 82 -11.58 -3.60 6.69
CA GLY A 82 -11.04 -3.48 8.04
C GLY A 82 -9.54 -3.24 8.09
N TYR A 83 -8.94 -2.69 7.03
CA TYR A 83 -7.55 -2.26 7.04
C TYR A 83 -7.42 -0.79 7.43
N ILE A 84 -6.34 -0.47 8.15
CA ILE A 84 -5.85 0.90 8.35
C ILE A 84 -4.52 1.06 7.62
N ARG A 85 -4.18 2.30 7.24
CA ARG A 85 -2.90 2.63 6.61
C ARG A 85 -1.93 3.26 7.60
N ILE A 86 -0.73 2.69 7.71
CA ILE A 86 0.37 3.18 8.56
C ILE A 86 1.54 3.61 7.69
N LYS A 87 1.79 4.93 7.61
CA LYS A 87 2.84 5.52 6.74
C LYS A 87 4.26 5.46 7.31
N HIS A 88 4.41 5.22 8.61
CA HIS A 88 5.70 5.35 9.31
C HIS A 88 6.18 4.03 9.92
N CYS A 89 6.24 2.98 9.09
CA CYS A 89 6.68 1.63 9.46
C CYS A 89 8.16 1.55 9.93
N GLY A 90 8.99 2.53 9.55
CA GLY A 90 10.44 2.41 9.69
C GLY A 90 11.08 1.65 8.52
N ARG A 91 12.28 1.11 8.70
CA ARG A 91 12.97 0.29 7.69
C ARG A 91 13.21 -1.12 8.22
N LYS A 92 12.79 -2.13 7.46
CA LYS A 92 13.02 -3.57 7.71
C LYS A 92 14.45 -3.85 8.09
N ASN A 93 14.64 -4.63 9.15
CA ASN A 93 15.97 -5.07 9.61
C ASN A 93 16.90 -3.90 9.95
N SER A 94 16.36 -2.82 10.52
CA SER A 94 17.16 -1.71 11.05
C SER A 94 16.69 -1.29 12.43
N THR A 95 17.50 -0.46 13.08
CA THR A 95 17.15 0.21 14.34
C THR A 95 15.94 1.14 14.22
N SER A 96 15.56 1.54 13.00
CA SER A 96 14.37 2.36 12.75
C SER A 96 13.10 1.54 12.54
N ASP A 97 13.18 0.20 12.47
CA ASP A 97 12.01 -0.65 12.32
C ASP A 97 11.11 -0.53 13.55
N LYS A 98 9.83 -0.22 13.33
CA LYS A 98 8.86 -0.07 14.42
C LYS A 98 8.06 -1.33 14.71
N GLY A 99 8.23 -2.39 13.90
CA GLY A 99 7.44 -3.62 14.04
C GLY A 99 5.95 -3.44 13.76
N LEU A 100 5.54 -2.33 13.13
CA LEU A 100 4.14 -2.01 12.84
C LEU A 100 3.66 -2.61 11.51
N CYS A 101 4.60 -2.95 10.63
CA CYS A 101 4.34 -3.40 9.28
C CYS A 101 5.08 -4.72 9.04
N ASN A 102 4.54 -5.53 8.13
CA ASN A 102 5.10 -6.81 7.75
C ASN A 102 4.83 -7.07 6.27
N GLU A 103 5.63 -7.91 5.65
CA GLU A 103 5.50 -8.36 4.25
C GLU A 103 5.38 -9.88 4.18
#